data_AF-A0A8C5GHV5-F1
#
_entry.id   AF-A0A8C5GHV5-F1
#
_cell.length_a   1.000
_cell.length_b   1.000
_cell.length_c   1.000
_cell.angle_alpha   90.00
_cell.angle_beta   90.00
_cell.angle_gamma   90.00
#
_symmetry.space_group_name_H-M   'P 1'
#
loop_
_entity.id
_entity.type
_entity.pdbx_description
1 polymer ?
#
loop_
_entity_poly.entity_id
_entity_poly.type
_entity_poly.pdbx_seq_one_letter_code
_entity_poly.pdbx_strand_id
1 'polypeptide(L)'
;ILSKVLGVDFFNKVCGHLKLLEKEYFGLEFRHRSGHYVWLELLKPLVKQIKHTNDLFFRFMVKFFPPDPGQLKRGLTRYLFALQIKQDLSTGSLTCHDNSAALLVSHILQSELGDYDEDMDNQHLEMKHYVPNQEYLDHKIIKFHKKHRGVSPAESDIHLLEVARKLEMYGIRPHPANDGEGMRINLAVTHSGVLVFQVCASWMWSLGGNVSLGLVNV
;
A
#
# COMPACT_ATOMS: atom_id res chain seq x y z
N ILE A 1 18.39 -12.55 -26.24
CA ILE A 1 17.78 -13.27 -25.09
C ILE A 1 16.55 -12.51 -24.55
N LEU A 2 16.59 -11.19 -24.32
CA LEU A 2 15.39 -10.42 -23.93
C LEU A 2 14.32 -10.25 -25.03
N SER A 3 14.67 -10.44 -26.32
CA SER A 3 13.79 -10.11 -27.46
C SER A 3 12.49 -10.93 -27.55
N LYS A 4 12.37 -12.02 -26.79
CA LYS A 4 11.18 -12.89 -26.79
C LYS A 4 10.50 -13.04 -25.42
N VAL A 5 11.07 -12.48 -24.35
CA VAL A 5 10.51 -12.64 -23.00
C VAL A 5 9.27 -11.74 -22.88
N LEU A 6 8.11 -12.33 -22.64
CA LEU A 6 6.89 -11.58 -22.36
C LEU A 6 6.88 -11.09 -20.91
N GLY A 7 6.16 -10.01 -20.64
CA GLY A 7 5.96 -9.51 -19.28
C GLY A 7 5.41 -10.59 -18.34
N VAL A 8 4.52 -11.45 -18.83
CA VAL A 8 3.94 -12.57 -18.08
C VAL A 8 4.98 -13.61 -17.65
N ASP A 9 5.95 -13.93 -18.50
CA ASP A 9 6.99 -14.92 -18.19
C ASP A 9 7.91 -14.40 -17.08
N PHE A 10 8.27 -13.12 -17.18
CA PHE A 10 9.07 -12.45 -16.16
C PHE A 10 8.34 -12.34 -14.83
N PHE A 11 7.08 -11.89 -14.85
CA PHE A 11 6.24 -11.83 -13.65
C PHE A 11 6.10 -13.21 -12.98
N ASN A 12 5.81 -14.25 -13.77
CA ASN A 12 5.72 -15.62 -13.26
C ASN A 12 7.04 -16.11 -12.66
N LYS A 13 8.19 -15.70 -13.22
CA LYS A 13 9.51 -16.04 -12.66
C LYS A 13 9.71 -15.41 -11.28
N VAL A 14 9.30 -14.14 -11.11
CA VAL A 14 9.33 -13.45 -9.81
C VAL A 14 8.40 -14.13 -8.81
N CYS A 15 7.15 -14.38 -9.17
CA CYS A 15 6.20 -15.09 -8.29
C CYS A 15 6.68 -16.49 -7.93
N GLY A 16 7.27 -17.22 -8.88
CA GLY A 16 7.85 -18.54 -8.63
C GLY A 16 9.03 -18.49 -7.66
N HIS A 17 9.90 -17.47 -7.75
CA HIS A 17 10.98 -17.26 -6.78
C HIS A 17 10.46 -16.99 -5.37
N LEU A 18 9.40 -16.19 -5.25
CA LEU A 18 8.72 -15.93 -3.97
C LEU A 18 7.87 -17.12 -3.48
N LYS A 19 7.66 -18.15 -4.31
CA LYS A 19 6.70 -19.24 -4.07
C LYS A 19 5.27 -18.72 -3.83
N LEU A 20 4.91 -17.63 -4.52
CA LEU A 20 3.62 -16.98 -4.42
C LEU A 20 2.57 -17.69 -5.27
N LEU A 21 1.53 -18.21 -4.62
CA LEU A 21 0.43 -18.92 -5.28
C LEU A 21 -0.68 -17.97 -5.75
N GLU A 22 -1.08 -17.01 -4.91
CA GLU A 22 -2.15 -16.04 -5.17
C GLU A 22 -1.57 -14.79 -5.87
N LYS A 23 -0.97 -15.00 -7.05
CA LYS A 23 -0.26 -13.95 -7.80
C LYS A 23 -1.19 -12.93 -8.48
N GLU A 24 -2.47 -13.25 -8.63
CA GLU A 24 -3.49 -12.42 -9.27
C GLU A 24 -3.66 -11.04 -8.61
N TYR A 25 -3.30 -10.90 -7.33
CA TYR A 25 -3.40 -9.64 -6.60
C TYR A 25 -2.26 -8.66 -6.87
N PHE A 26 -1.18 -9.12 -7.50
CA PHE A 26 0.07 -8.37 -7.58
C PHE A 26 0.44 -7.99 -9.02
N GLY A 27 1.35 -7.03 -9.12
CA GLY A 27 1.98 -6.67 -10.38
C GLY A 27 3.40 -6.18 -10.16
N LEU A 28 4.07 -5.92 -11.27
CA LEU A 28 5.35 -5.24 -11.29
C LEU A 28 5.17 -3.84 -11.85
N GLU A 29 5.72 -2.84 -11.17
CA GLU A 29 5.85 -1.49 -11.69
C GLU A 29 7.32 -1.17 -11.94
N PHE A 30 7.59 -0.33 -12.92
CA PHE A 30 8.93 0.22 -13.15
C PHE A 30 8.83 1.70 -13.47
N ARG A 31 9.93 2.42 -13.23
CA ARG A 31 10.00 3.84 -13.53
C ARG A 31 10.10 4.02 -15.05
N HIS A 32 9.09 4.63 -15.65
CA HIS A 32 9.11 5.02 -17.05
C HIS A 32 10.03 6.24 -17.24
N ARG A 33 10.50 6.44 -18.47
CA ARG A 33 11.32 7.58 -18.90
C ARG A 33 10.66 8.95 -18.71
N SER A 34 9.34 9.00 -18.52
CA SER A 34 8.62 10.22 -18.09
C SER A 34 8.77 10.51 -16.59
N GLY A 35 9.47 9.67 -15.82
CA GLY A 35 9.67 9.81 -14.39
C GLY A 35 8.60 9.12 -13.53
N HIS A 36 7.42 8.83 -14.10
CA HIS A 36 6.32 8.14 -13.41
C HIS A 36 6.49 6.62 -13.40
N TYR A 37 5.94 5.97 -12.39
CA TYR A 37 5.83 4.52 -12.36
C TYR A 37 4.69 4.05 -13.26
N VAL A 38 4.95 2.97 -14.00
CA VAL A 38 3.96 2.31 -14.86
C VAL A 38 3.97 0.82 -14.59
N TRP A 39 2.80 0.19 -14.71
CA TRP A 39 2.68 -1.26 -14.61
C TRP A 39 3.32 -1.96 -15.81
N LEU A 40 3.97 -3.08 -15.56
CA LEU A 40 4.43 -4.02 -16.58
C LEU A 40 3.22 -4.63 -17.29
N GLU A 41 3.19 -4.49 -18.62
CA GLU A 41 2.17 -5.09 -19.46
C GLU A 41 2.52 -6.56 -19.73
N LEU A 42 1.69 -7.47 -19.21
CA LEU A 42 1.99 -8.91 -19.22
C LEU A 42 2.04 -9.52 -20.64
N LEU A 43 1.22 -9.01 -21.56
CA LEU A 43 1.12 -9.52 -22.93
C LEU A 43 2.15 -8.91 -23.89
N LYS A 44 2.90 -7.89 -23.47
CA LYS A 44 3.91 -7.24 -24.32
C LYS A 44 5.30 -7.78 -24.02
N PRO A 45 6.16 -7.96 -25.05
CA PRO A 45 7.57 -8.27 -24.85
C PRO A 45 8.26 -7.22 -23.99
N LEU A 46 9.12 -7.66 -23.07
CA LEU A 46 9.89 -6.78 -22.17
C LEU A 46 10.67 -5.71 -22.93
N VAL A 47 11.33 -6.09 -24.04
CA VAL A 47 12.12 -5.18 -24.88
C VAL A 47 11.30 -4.06 -25.53
N LYS A 48 9.98 -4.21 -25.65
CA LYS A 48 9.11 -3.14 -26.18
C LYS A 48 8.72 -2.13 -25.11
N GLN A 49 8.83 -2.51 -23.84
CA GLN A 49 8.43 -1.70 -22.69
C GLN A 49 9.64 -1.02 -22.03
N ILE A 50 10.78 -1.71 -22.00
CA ILE A 50 12.01 -1.30 -21.33
C ILE A 50 12.99 -0.84 -22.39
N LYS A 51 13.28 0.46 -22.41
CA LYS A 51 14.23 1.05 -23.36
C LYS A 51 15.63 1.29 -22.79
N HIS A 52 15.74 1.46 -21.48
CA HIS A 52 17.00 1.76 -20.79
C HIS A 52 17.13 0.85 -19.58
N THR A 53 18.25 0.14 -19.49
CA THR A 53 18.47 -0.89 -18.46
C THR A 53 19.43 -0.47 -17.36
N ASN A 54 20.17 0.64 -17.52
CA ASN A 54 21.28 0.98 -16.62
C ASN A 54 20.84 1.29 -15.18
N ASP A 55 19.55 1.60 -14.94
CA ASP A 55 18.98 1.80 -13.59
C ASP A 55 17.57 1.17 -13.49
N LEU A 56 17.35 0.05 -14.18
CA LEU A 56 16.04 -0.58 -14.21
C LEU A 56 15.75 -1.30 -12.90
N PHE A 57 14.84 -0.73 -12.11
CA PHE A 57 14.30 -1.35 -10.91
C PHE A 57 12.81 -1.64 -11.07
N PHE A 58 12.39 -2.83 -10.66
CA PHE A 58 10.98 -3.21 -10.58
C PHE A 58 10.51 -3.21 -9.13
N ARG A 59 9.35 -2.62 -8.89
CA ARG A 59 8.63 -2.72 -7.63
C ARG A 59 7.58 -3.80 -7.74
N PHE A 60 7.60 -4.76 -6.82
CA PHE A 60 6.53 -5.74 -6.68
C PHE A 60 5.47 -5.15 -5.77
N MET A 61 4.29 -4.88 -6.32
CA MET A 61 3.24 -4.09 -5.67
C MET A 61 1.93 -4.84 -5.66
N VAL A 62 1.08 -4.58 -4.67
CA VAL A 62 -0.33 -4.99 -4.73
C VAL A 62 -1.02 -4.15 -5.80
N LYS A 63 -1.65 -4.82 -6.76
CA LYS A 63 -2.38 -4.20 -7.87
C LYS A 63 -3.88 -4.24 -7.65
N PHE A 64 -4.39 -5.31 -7.07
CA PHE A 64 -5.82 -5.51 -6.82
C PHE A 64 -6.04 -5.81 -5.35
N PHE A 65 -6.74 -4.90 -4.67
CA PHE A 65 -7.10 -5.07 -3.27
C PHE A 65 -8.47 -5.76 -3.19
N PRO A 66 -8.57 -6.95 -2.57
CA PRO A 66 -9.87 -7.54 -2.33
C PRO A 66 -10.64 -6.70 -1.29
N PRO A 67 -11.98 -6.60 -1.41
CA PRO A 67 -12.79 -5.89 -0.42
C PRO A 67 -12.76 -6.55 0.96
N ASP A 68 -12.57 -7.87 0.98
CA ASP A 68 -12.43 -8.67 2.20
C ASP A 68 -11.05 -9.35 2.21
N PRO A 69 -10.14 -9.00 3.14
CA PRO A 69 -8.84 -9.65 3.26
C PRO A 69 -8.95 -11.12 3.70
N GLY A 70 -10.10 -11.57 4.22
CA GLY A 70 -10.40 -12.99 4.45
C GLY A 70 -10.39 -13.84 3.18
N GLN A 71 -10.41 -13.20 2.00
CA GLN A 71 -10.21 -13.88 0.72
C GLN A 71 -8.76 -14.35 0.52
N LEU A 72 -7.78 -13.71 1.18
CA LEU A 72 -6.36 -14.08 1.09
C LEU A 72 -6.12 -15.36 1.90
N LYS A 73 -5.86 -16.48 1.22
CA LYS A 73 -5.75 -17.79 1.86
C LYS A 73 -4.34 -18.10 2.33
N ARG A 74 -3.30 -17.60 1.65
CA ARG A 74 -1.90 -17.93 1.99
C ARG A 74 -1.30 -16.90 2.95
N GLY A 75 -0.52 -17.40 3.91
CA GLY A 75 0.21 -16.56 4.87
C GLY A 75 1.16 -15.57 4.19
N LEU A 76 1.90 -16.03 3.18
CA LEU A 76 2.79 -15.15 2.40
C LEU A 76 2.01 -14.01 1.72
N THR A 77 0.84 -14.29 1.16
CA THR A 77 0.00 -13.26 0.53
C THR A 77 -0.41 -12.21 1.54
N ARG A 78 -0.90 -12.62 2.72
CA ARG A 78 -1.28 -11.70 3.80
C ARG A 78 -0.09 -10.84 4.27
N TYR A 79 1.08 -11.45 4.43
CA TYR A 79 2.31 -10.75 4.77
C TYR A 79 2.70 -9.69 3.72
N LEU A 80 2.65 -10.04 2.43
CA LEU A 80 2.96 -9.07 1.36
C LEU A 80 1.94 -7.91 1.30
N PHE A 81 0.66 -8.19 1.60
CA PHE A 81 -0.34 -7.14 1.77
C PHE A 81 -0.05 -6.26 2.99
N ALA A 82 0.36 -6.84 4.12
CA ALA A 82 0.75 -6.09 5.32
C ALA A 82 1.94 -5.16 5.03
N LEU A 83 2.93 -5.62 4.27
CA LEU A 83 4.04 -4.78 3.79
C LEU A 83 3.58 -3.65 2.88
N GLN A 84 2.59 -3.88 2.02
CA GLN A 84 2.00 -2.83 1.20
C GLN A 84 1.30 -1.77 2.06
N ILE A 85 0.53 -2.17 3.07
CA ILE A 85 -0.13 -1.22 4.00
C ILE A 85 0.92 -0.40 4.76
N LYS A 86 1.98 -1.04 5.27
CA LYS A 86 3.11 -0.35 5.89
C LYS A 86 3.74 0.67 4.95
N GLN A 87 3.97 0.30 3.68
CA GLN A 87 4.51 1.24 2.69
C GLN A 87 3.56 2.40 2.48
N ASP A 88 2.26 2.14 2.27
CA ASP A 88 1.26 3.18 2.01
C ASP A 88 1.11 4.15 3.18
N LEU A 89 1.24 3.69 4.43
CA LEU A 89 1.28 4.55 5.61
C LEU A 89 2.51 5.46 5.58
N SER A 90 3.70 4.89 5.32
CA SER A 90 4.96 5.64 5.33
C SER A 90 5.03 6.70 4.22
N THR A 91 4.41 6.44 3.07
CA THR A 91 4.35 7.38 1.95
C THR A 91 3.16 8.34 2.03
N GLY A 92 2.29 8.20 3.04
CA GLY A 92 1.06 8.99 3.18
C GLY A 92 -0.01 8.68 2.14
N SER A 93 0.12 7.56 1.41
CA SER A 93 -0.87 7.11 0.43
C SER A 93 -2.12 6.51 1.07
N LEU A 94 -1.98 5.93 2.26
CA LEU A 94 -3.11 5.49 3.09
C LEU A 94 -3.35 6.53 4.19
N THR A 95 -4.20 7.51 3.90
CA THR A 95 -4.56 8.54 4.89
C THR A 95 -5.57 7.97 5.89
N CYS A 96 -5.35 8.28 7.17
CA CYS A 96 -6.26 7.92 8.25
C CYS A 96 -6.06 8.85 9.44
N HIS A 97 -7.00 8.83 10.38
CA HIS A 97 -6.87 9.60 11.61
C HIS A 97 -5.83 8.98 12.56
N ASP A 98 -5.27 9.79 13.46
CA ASP A 98 -4.19 9.42 14.39
C ASP A 98 -4.42 8.12 15.15
N ASN A 99 -5.64 7.85 15.63
CA ASN A 99 -5.94 6.60 16.33
C ASN A 99 -5.79 5.36 15.43
N SER A 100 -6.18 5.45 14.15
CA SER A 100 -6.06 4.35 13.20
C SER A 100 -4.61 4.18 12.78
N ALA A 101 -3.90 5.26 12.53
CA ALA A 101 -2.46 5.24 12.26
C ALA A 101 -1.70 4.55 13.39
N ALA A 102 -1.89 4.98 14.64
CA ALA A 102 -1.21 4.39 15.79
C ALA A 102 -1.56 2.91 15.99
N LEU A 103 -2.83 2.52 15.78
CA LEU A 103 -3.24 1.13 15.86
C LEU A 103 -2.60 0.27 14.77
N LEU A 104 -2.57 0.74 13.52
CA LEU A 104 -1.91 0.03 12.42
C LEU A 104 -0.41 -0.15 12.69
N VAL A 105 0.28 0.92 13.10
CA VAL A 105 1.71 0.84 13.44
C VAL A 105 1.96 -0.14 14.58
N SER A 106 1.10 -0.17 15.61
CA SER A 106 1.26 -1.14 16.70
C SER A 106 1.16 -2.60 16.26
N HIS A 107 0.34 -2.92 15.25
CA HIS A 107 0.31 -4.26 14.65
C HIS A 107 1.56 -4.56 13.83
N ILE A 108 2.12 -3.55 13.15
CA ILE A 108 3.40 -3.69 12.45
C ILE A 108 4.53 -3.96 13.45
N LEU A 109 4.58 -3.27 14.59
CA LEU A 109 5.55 -3.55 15.65
C LEU A 109 5.40 -4.97 16.19
N GLN A 110 4.18 -5.41 16.52
CA GLN A 110 3.96 -6.78 16.99
C GLN A 110 4.40 -7.83 15.95
N SER A 111 4.23 -7.55 14.65
CA SER A 111 4.66 -8.45 13.57
C SER A 111 6.18 -8.50 13.42
N GLU A 112 6.86 -7.36 13.57
CA GLU A 112 8.32 -7.24 13.36
C GLU A 112 9.16 -7.55 14.61
N LEU A 113 8.70 -7.14 15.79
CA LEU A 113 9.44 -7.21 17.07
C LEU A 113 8.92 -8.30 18.01
N GLY A 114 7.66 -8.71 17.85
CA GLY A 114 6.98 -9.58 18.81
C GLY A 114 6.37 -8.80 19.97
N ASP A 115 6.33 -9.41 21.16
CA ASP A 115 5.78 -8.77 22.36
C ASP A 115 6.57 -7.51 22.73
N TYR A 116 5.85 -6.49 23.20
CA TYR A 116 6.41 -5.21 23.64
C TYR A 116 7.59 -5.38 24.60
N ASP A 117 8.67 -4.67 24.32
CA ASP A 117 9.82 -4.46 25.20
C ASP A 117 10.21 -2.98 25.19
N GLU A 118 10.35 -2.37 26.36
CA GLU A 118 10.45 -0.92 26.47
C GLU A 118 11.66 -0.33 25.74
N ASP A 119 12.84 -0.92 25.91
CA ASP A 119 14.06 -0.41 25.30
C ASP A 119 14.06 -0.67 23.79
N MET A 120 13.66 -1.88 23.37
CA MET A 120 13.62 -2.26 21.95
C MET A 120 12.62 -1.43 21.15
N ASP A 121 11.41 -1.22 21.69
CA ASP A 121 10.36 -0.45 21.04
C ASP A 121 10.76 1.02 20.85
N ASN A 122 11.27 1.65 21.91
CA ASN A 122 11.69 3.05 21.86
C ASN A 122 12.81 3.24 20.84
N GLN A 123 13.85 2.39 20.89
CA GLN A 123 14.94 2.43 19.92
C GLN A 123 14.45 2.23 18.48
N HIS A 124 13.50 1.32 18.27
CA HIS A 124 12.98 1.02 16.94
C HIS A 124 12.14 2.15 16.36
N LEU A 125 11.29 2.79 17.18
CA LEU A 125 10.50 3.95 16.77
C LEU A 125 11.36 5.19 16.50
N GLU A 126 12.49 5.35 17.18
CA GLU A 126 13.48 6.40 16.87
C GLU A 126 14.17 6.17 15.52
N MET A 127 14.47 4.91 15.18
CA MET A 127 15.22 4.57 13.96
C MET A 127 14.35 4.49 12.69
N LYS A 128 13.03 4.29 12.84
CA LYS A 128 12.15 3.95 11.72
C LYS A 128 10.82 4.69 11.79
N HIS A 129 10.52 5.43 10.72
CA HIS A 129 9.26 6.14 10.56
C HIS A 129 8.25 5.32 9.74
N TYR A 130 7.09 5.08 10.32
CA TYR A 130 5.95 4.40 9.71
C TYR A 130 4.87 5.36 9.24
N VAL A 131 4.81 6.56 9.82
CA VAL A 131 3.86 7.63 9.48
C VAL A 131 4.54 9.01 9.58
N PRO A 132 4.09 10.03 8.82
CA PRO A 132 4.75 11.34 8.80
C PRO A 132 4.80 12.08 10.15
N ASN A 133 3.82 11.86 11.04
CA ASN A 133 3.68 12.53 12.34
C ASN A 133 3.95 11.57 13.52
N GLN A 134 4.84 10.60 13.34
CA GLN A 134 5.05 9.49 14.28
C GLN A 134 5.36 9.92 15.71
N GLU A 135 6.24 10.90 15.92
CA GLU A 135 6.68 11.33 17.26
C GLU A 135 5.49 11.74 18.16
N TYR A 136 4.46 12.36 17.58
CA TYR A 136 3.24 12.73 18.31
C TYR A 136 2.37 11.52 18.69
N LEU A 137 2.57 10.39 18.01
CA LEU A 137 1.79 9.17 18.13
C LEU A 137 2.51 8.07 18.93
N ASP A 138 3.81 8.18 19.22
CA ASP A 138 4.60 7.11 19.87
C ASP A 138 3.96 6.59 21.16
N HIS A 139 3.54 7.50 22.06
CA HIS A 139 2.85 7.12 23.30
C HIS A 139 1.59 6.28 23.04
N LYS A 140 0.88 6.55 21.95
CA LYS A 140 -0.34 5.85 21.55
C LYS A 140 -0.04 4.52 20.85
N ILE A 141 1.00 4.49 20.02
CA ILE A 141 1.52 3.28 19.36
C ILE A 141 1.93 2.27 20.44
N ILE A 142 2.78 2.68 21.39
CA ILE A 142 3.24 1.85 22.51
C ILE A 142 2.06 1.37 23.36
N LYS A 143 1.08 2.24 23.64
CA LYS A 143 -0.12 1.87 24.40
C LYS A 143 -0.93 0.77 23.70
N PHE A 144 -1.00 0.76 22.37
CA PHE A 144 -1.67 -0.30 21.63
C PHE A 144 -0.82 -1.56 21.57
N HIS A 145 0.49 -1.46 21.31
CA HIS A 145 1.37 -2.62 21.19
C HIS A 145 1.44 -3.43 22.49
N LYS A 146 1.48 -2.77 23.66
CA LYS A 146 1.34 -3.42 24.98
C LYS A 146 0.11 -4.34 25.11
N LYS A 147 -0.95 -4.11 24.32
CA LYS A 147 -2.18 -4.93 24.34
C LYS A 147 -2.13 -6.15 23.43
N HIS A 148 -1.16 -6.22 22.53
CA HIS A 148 -1.02 -7.30 21.54
C HIS A 148 -0.16 -8.47 22.05
N ARG A 149 0.16 -8.50 23.35
CA ARG A 149 0.99 -9.54 23.95
C ARG A 149 0.48 -10.95 23.64
N GLY A 150 1.36 -11.81 23.17
CA GLY A 150 1.05 -13.19 22.78
C GLY A 150 0.44 -13.35 21.39
N VAL A 151 0.18 -12.25 20.66
CA VAL A 151 -0.29 -12.31 19.27
C VAL A 151 0.87 -12.65 18.37
N SER A 152 0.74 -13.70 17.56
CA SER A 152 1.79 -14.08 16.61
C SER A 152 1.92 -13.07 15.46
N PRO A 153 3.07 -13.00 14.76
CA PRO A 153 3.22 -12.12 13.60
C PRO A 153 2.14 -12.33 12.53
N ALA A 154 1.80 -13.59 12.23
CA ALA A 154 0.78 -13.92 11.24
C ALA A 154 -0.63 -13.45 11.64
N GLU A 155 -0.96 -13.50 12.94
CA GLU A 155 -2.22 -12.96 13.45
C GLU A 155 -2.22 -11.43 13.47
N SER A 156 -1.07 -10.82 13.78
CA SER A 156 -0.92 -9.36 13.72
C SER A 156 -1.10 -8.82 12.31
N ASP A 157 -0.55 -9.51 11.29
CA ASP A 157 -0.78 -9.18 9.88
C ASP A 157 -2.27 -9.25 9.52
N ILE A 158 -3.00 -10.26 10.03
CA ILE A 158 -4.46 -10.36 9.82
C ILE A 158 -5.18 -9.18 10.46
N HIS A 159 -4.87 -8.84 11.71
CA HIS A 159 -5.48 -7.71 12.41
C HIS A 159 -5.16 -6.37 11.73
N LEU A 160 -3.93 -6.19 11.25
CA LEU A 160 -3.54 -5.03 10.45
C LEU A 160 -4.45 -4.86 9.23
N LEU A 161 -4.66 -5.93 8.46
CA LEU A 161 -5.52 -5.89 7.27
C LEU A 161 -7.00 -5.66 7.62
N GLU A 162 -7.48 -6.20 8.74
CA GLU A 162 -8.84 -5.98 9.24
C GLU A 162 -9.09 -4.53 9.67
N VAL A 163 -8.08 -3.84 10.19
CA VAL A 163 -8.16 -2.40 10.46
C VAL A 163 -8.06 -1.62 9.16
N ALA A 164 -7.09 -1.95 8.31
CA ALA A 164 -6.82 -1.22 7.07
C ALA A 164 -8.01 -1.21 6.11
N ARG A 165 -8.73 -2.35 5.95
CA ARG A 165 -9.89 -2.44 5.04
C ARG A 165 -11.05 -1.51 5.39
N LYS A 166 -11.10 -1.02 6.63
CA LYS A 166 -12.15 -0.10 7.11
C LYS A 166 -11.81 1.35 6.82
N LEU A 167 -10.59 1.62 6.35
CA LEU A 167 -10.16 2.96 5.98
C LEU A 167 -10.69 3.33 4.60
N GLU A 168 -11.08 4.59 4.48
CA GLU A 168 -11.65 5.15 3.26
C GLU A 168 -10.70 5.02 2.07
N MET A 169 -9.41 5.26 2.28
CA MET A 169 -8.38 5.22 1.24
C MET A 169 -7.78 3.83 1.00
N TYR A 170 -8.36 2.77 1.58
CA TYR A 170 -7.85 1.41 1.42
C TYR A 170 -7.91 0.93 -0.04
N GLY A 171 -6.73 0.60 -0.58
CA GLY A 171 -6.59 0.14 -1.96
C GLY A 171 -6.90 1.19 -3.04
N ILE A 172 -7.18 2.43 -2.64
CA ILE A 172 -7.45 3.52 -3.57
C ILE A 172 -6.12 4.08 -4.09
N ARG A 173 -6.01 4.20 -5.42
CA ARG A 173 -4.86 4.80 -6.12
C ARG A 173 -5.35 5.91 -7.04
N PRO A 174 -5.43 7.16 -6.56
CA PRO A 174 -5.90 8.28 -7.37
C PRO A 174 -4.87 8.66 -8.46
N HIS A 175 -5.38 8.93 -9.64
CA HIS A 175 -4.62 9.41 -10.80
C HIS A 175 -5.10 10.82 -11.17
N PRO A 176 -4.20 11.81 -11.26
CA PRO A 176 -4.56 13.16 -11.66
C PRO A 176 -5.22 13.19 -13.05
N ALA A 177 -6.31 13.94 -13.16
CA ALA A 177 -7.06 14.16 -14.38
C ALA A 177 -7.67 15.58 -14.42
N ASN A 178 -8.34 15.91 -15.51
CA ASN A 178 -9.06 17.16 -15.72
C ASN A 178 -10.49 16.84 -16.15
N ASP A 179 -11.46 17.60 -15.65
CA ASP A 179 -12.89 17.42 -15.98
C ASP A 179 -13.29 17.98 -17.35
N GLY A 180 -12.36 18.62 -18.07
CA GLY A 180 -12.60 19.25 -19.36
C GLY A 180 -12.98 20.73 -19.26
N GLU A 181 -13.35 21.21 -18.07
CA GLU A 181 -13.59 22.63 -17.76
C GLU A 181 -12.37 23.29 -17.09
N GLY A 182 -11.27 22.56 -16.97
CA GLY A 182 -10.01 23.04 -16.41
C GLY A 182 -9.81 22.71 -14.93
N MET A 183 -10.78 22.04 -14.30
CA MET A 183 -10.71 21.68 -12.90
C MET A 183 -9.84 20.45 -12.69
N ARG A 184 -8.93 20.52 -11.71
CA ARG A 184 -8.09 19.38 -11.34
C ARG A 184 -8.87 18.42 -10.47
N ILE A 185 -8.97 17.18 -10.94
CA ILE A 185 -9.59 16.06 -10.22
C ILE A 185 -8.57 14.92 -10.11
N ASN A 186 -8.84 13.94 -9.25
CA ASN A 186 -8.21 12.63 -9.33
C ASN A 186 -9.27 11.56 -9.59
N LEU A 187 -8.92 10.57 -10.39
CA LEU A 187 -9.75 9.40 -10.64
C LEU A 187 -9.12 8.17 -10.00
N ALA A 188 -9.91 7.32 -9.35
CA ALA A 188 -9.44 6.02 -8.90
C ALA A 188 -10.40 4.91 -9.32
N VAL A 189 -9.88 3.73 -9.60
CA VAL A 189 -10.71 2.54 -9.88
C VAL A 189 -10.75 1.68 -8.64
N THR A 190 -11.93 1.20 -8.28
CA THR A 190 -12.18 0.28 -7.17
C THR A 190 -12.95 -0.94 -7.66
N HIS A 191 -13.13 -1.93 -6.78
CA HIS A 191 -13.97 -3.10 -7.07
C HIS A 191 -15.45 -2.74 -7.34
N SER A 192 -15.90 -1.55 -6.90
CA SER A 192 -17.28 -1.08 -7.04
C SER A 192 -17.48 -0.08 -8.18
N GLY A 193 -16.41 0.36 -8.86
CA GLY A 193 -16.50 1.36 -9.94
C GLY A 193 -15.39 2.41 -9.90
N VAL A 194 -15.63 3.53 -10.57
CA VAL A 194 -14.70 4.67 -10.64
C VAL A 194 -15.08 5.74 -9.61
N LEU A 195 -14.09 6.23 -8.87
CA LEU A 195 -14.21 7.32 -7.91
C LEU A 195 -13.62 8.60 -8.49
N VAL A 196 -14.24 9.74 -8.19
CA VAL A 196 -13.78 11.07 -8.57
C VAL A 196 -13.49 11.88 -7.31
N PHE A 197 -12.27 12.39 -7.17
CA PHE A 197 -11.82 13.23 -6.07
C PHE A 197 -11.57 14.64 -6.58
N GLN A 198 -12.22 15.64 -6.00
CA GLN A 198 -11.97 17.03 -6.33
C GLN A 198 -10.75 17.57 -5.56
N VAL A 199 -9.76 18.12 -6.27
CA VAL A 199 -8.59 18.74 -5.63
C VAL A 199 -8.94 20.19 -5.28
N CYS A 200 -9.50 20.44 -4.10
CA CYS A 200 -9.63 21.82 -3.61
C CYS A 200 -8.31 22.29 -2.96
N ALA A 201 -7.81 23.45 -3.38
CA ALA A 201 -6.54 24.02 -2.92
C ALA A 201 -6.48 24.35 -1.42
N SER A 202 -7.63 24.36 -0.72
CA SER A 202 -7.74 24.62 0.72
C SER A 202 -7.49 23.39 1.61
N TRP A 203 -7.42 22.18 1.06
CA TRP A 203 -7.36 20.93 1.84
C TRP A 203 -5.93 20.44 2.11
N MET A 204 -4.92 21.08 1.50
CA MET A 204 -3.51 20.70 1.65
C MET A 204 -2.94 20.97 3.05
N TRP A 205 -3.69 21.63 3.95
CA TRP A 205 -3.26 21.96 5.32
C TRP A 205 -4.27 21.58 6.42
N SER A 206 -5.40 20.94 6.10
CA SER A 206 -6.42 20.61 7.12
C SER A 206 -6.60 19.10 7.25
N LEU A 207 -5.64 18.46 7.93
CA LEU A 207 -5.85 17.14 8.51
C LEU A 207 -6.83 17.28 9.69
N GLY A 208 -8.11 16.99 9.43
CA GLY A 208 -9.14 16.96 10.48
C GLY A 208 -10.59 17.08 10.00
N GLY A 209 -10.85 17.39 8.73
CA GLY A 209 -12.20 17.52 8.17
C GLY A 209 -12.57 16.35 7.24
N ASN A 210 -13.79 15.82 7.39
CA ASN A 210 -14.37 14.76 6.57
C ASN A 210 -14.07 14.92 5.08
N VAL A 211 -13.57 13.85 4.46
CA VAL A 211 -13.51 13.70 3.00
C VAL A 211 -14.94 13.48 2.52
N SER A 212 -15.45 14.35 1.64
CA SER A 212 -16.70 14.11 0.93
C SER A 212 -16.40 13.30 -0.32
N LEU A 213 -16.69 11.99 -0.29
CA LEU A 213 -16.67 11.11 -1.44
C LEU A 213 -17.86 11.39 -2.35
N GLY A 214 -17.58 11.83 -3.58
CA GLY A 214 -18.53 11.75 -4.68
C GLY A 214 -18.35 10.42 -5.42
N LEU A 215 -19.24 9.45 -5.16
CA LEU A 215 -19.41 8.31 -6.08
C LEU A 215 -20.17 8.82 -7.30
N VAL A 216 -19.47 9.01 -8.42
CA VAL A 216 -20.12 9.10 -9.72
C VAL A 216 -20.18 7.69 -10.28
N ASN A 217 -21.31 7.01 -10.06
CA ASN A 217 -21.60 5.80 -10.82
C ASN A 217 -21.78 6.22 -12.28
N VAL A 218 -20.82 5.85 -13.13
CA VAL A 218 -20.96 5.92 -14.59
C VAL A 218 -21.64 4.67 -15.09
#